data_AF-D2V8N6-F1
#
_entry.id   AF-D2V8N6-F1
#
_cell.length_a   1.000
_cell.length_b   1.000
_cell.length_c   1.000
_cell.angle_alpha   90.00
_cell.angle_beta   90.00
_cell.angle_gamma   90.00
#
_symmetry.space_group_name_H-M   'P 1'
#
loop_
_entity.id
_entity.type
_entity.pdbx_description
1 polymer ?
#
loop_
_entity_poly.entity_id
_entity_poly.type
_entity_poly.pdbx_seq_one_letter_code
_entity_poly.pdbx_strand_id
1 'polypeptide(L)'
;MQFWVQDAQPKWLPEGFQIPSEMMNQVQQLTQEAENAYYQVDLDRNGFLRRREFKKAMKRLGINKYEAKHMLILVDQERLKVVSIKNYVNAYLFIKSGGLNHVHIDYQGPITTGVDKRDHLHNIQSKLITVDFNTLFNNQRSAKVTSSFITQNAFQRVPRGIEVWLIIYLKASNGMYLCSENGKVVANRPVASIWETFTFYNNSDWGNGFLRAFKTYWNTYLCCEQNNTIADNRTAIGPWEKFEAVPAVGGYAFKSWTGQYLSADASGNVSFASSIGTNESWTMQIIGSSP
;
A
#
# COMPACT_ATOMS: atom_id res chain seq x y z
N MET A 1 -27.58 -15.93 18.62
CA MET A 1 -27.29 -14.51 18.26
C MET A 1 -26.33 -14.51 17.09
N GLN A 2 -26.49 -13.57 16.17
CA GLN A 2 -25.65 -13.46 14.99
C GLN A 2 -24.65 -12.32 15.18
N PHE A 3 -23.40 -12.53 14.79
CA PHE A 3 -22.36 -11.53 15.00
C PHE A 3 -22.27 -10.51 13.84
N TRP A 4 -22.42 -10.95 12.59
CA TRP A 4 -22.29 -10.09 11.41
C TRP A 4 -23.65 -9.59 10.91
N VAL A 5 -23.69 -8.36 10.41
CA VAL A 5 -24.91 -7.74 9.87
C VAL A 5 -25.29 -8.34 8.50
N GLN A 6 -26.58 -8.67 8.33
CA GLN A 6 -27.21 -9.18 7.09
C GLN A 6 -26.63 -10.49 6.53
N ASP A 7 -26.60 -11.55 7.34
CA ASP A 7 -26.58 -12.97 6.92
C ASP A 7 -25.44 -13.48 6.05
N ALA A 8 -24.34 -12.73 5.95
CA ALA A 8 -23.14 -13.23 5.30
C ALA A 8 -21.89 -12.72 6.02
N GLN A 9 -20.98 -13.65 6.33
CA GLN A 9 -19.63 -13.33 6.74
C GLN A 9 -19.02 -12.34 5.74
N PRO A 10 -18.50 -11.19 6.18
CA PRO A 10 -17.84 -10.25 5.28
C PRO A 10 -16.74 -10.94 4.46
N LYS A 11 -16.76 -10.74 3.13
CA LYS A 11 -15.78 -11.33 2.20
C LYS A 11 -14.34 -10.88 2.44
N TRP A 12 -14.15 -9.78 3.18
CA TRP A 12 -12.86 -9.21 3.55
C TRP A 12 -12.31 -9.72 4.87
N LEU A 13 -13.02 -10.60 5.57
CA LEU A 13 -12.48 -11.19 6.80
C LEU A 13 -11.27 -12.07 6.49
N PRO A 14 -10.22 -11.99 7.34
CA PRO A 14 -9.09 -12.87 7.17
C PRO A 14 -9.50 -14.32 7.44
N GLU A 15 -8.93 -15.23 6.66
CA GLU A 15 -9.18 -16.66 6.79
C GLU A 15 -8.82 -17.13 8.21
N GLY A 16 -9.71 -17.92 8.80
CA GLY A 16 -9.53 -18.49 10.14
C GLY A 16 -9.90 -17.56 11.31
N PHE A 17 -10.32 -16.31 11.05
CA PHE A 17 -10.70 -15.39 12.13
C PHE A 17 -11.82 -15.94 13.00
N GLN A 18 -11.53 -16.14 14.29
CA GLN A 18 -12.49 -16.59 15.29
C GLN A 18 -13.02 -15.39 16.07
N ILE A 19 -14.35 -15.33 16.21
CA ILE A 19 -15.01 -14.31 17.01
C ILE A 19 -14.89 -14.72 18.49
N PRO A 20 -14.36 -13.85 19.38
CA PRO A 20 -14.33 -14.14 20.81
C PRO A 20 -15.75 -14.34 21.35
N SER A 21 -15.96 -15.37 22.17
CA SER A 21 -17.29 -15.74 22.66
C SER A 21 -17.95 -14.65 23.49
N GLU A 22 -17.16 -13.84 24.20
CA GLU A 22 -17.63 -12.72 25.02
C GLU A 22 -18.30 -11.63 24.17
N MET A 23 -17.87 -11.49 22.90
CA MET A 23 -18.39 -10.47 21.98
C MET A 23 -19.84 -10.75 21.56
N MET A 24 -20.29 -12.01 21.66
CA MET A 24 -21.65 -12.39 21.28
C MET A 24 -22.72 -11.70 22.14
N ASN A 25 -22.41 -11.40 23.41
CA ASN A 25 -23.33 -10.71 24.31
C ASN A 25 -23.36 -9.19 24.09
N GLN A 26 -22.35 -8.64 23.40
CA GLN A 26 -22.19 -7.20 23.17
C GLN A 26 -22.59 -6.77 21.75
N VAL A 27 -22.76 -7.71 20.82
CA VAL A 27 -22.95 -7.44 19.40
C VAL A 27 -24.12 -6.47 19.13
N GLN A 28 -25.24 -6.62 19.82
CA GLN A 28 -26.41 -5.75 19.63
C GLN A 28 -26.11 -4.31 20.03
N GLN A 29 -25.46 -4.12 21.18
CA GLN A 29 -25.06 -2.79 21.67
C GLN A 29 -24.06 -2.13 20.73
N LEU A 30 -23.03 -2.87 20.30
CA LEU A 30 -21.99 -2.35 19.40
C LEU A 30 -22.53 -2.02 18.01
N THR A 31 -23.49 -2.82 17.52
CA THR A 31 -24.18 -2.55 16.25
C THR A 31 -24.95 -1.23 16.34
N GLN A 32 -25.75 -1.06 17.40
CA GLN A 32 -26.50 0.19 17.61
C GLN A 32 -25.57 1.40 17.76
N GLU A 33 -24.46 1.24 18.47
CA GLU A 33 -23.45 2.30 18.64
C GLU A 33 -22.86 2.73 17.28
N ALA A 34 -22.48 1.76 16.45
CA ALA A 34 -21.97 2.03 15.10
C ALA A 34 -23.03 2.68 14.21
N GLU A 35 -24.25 2.16 14.17
CA GLU A 35 -25.33 2.75 13.38
C GLU A 35 -25.58 4.21 13.77
N ASN A 36 -25.60 4.51 15.07
CA ASN A 36 -25.75 5.88 15.56
C ASN A 36 -24.60 6.79 15.09
N ALA A 37 -23.35 6.32 15.15
CA ALA A 37 -22.19 7.08 14.67
C ALA A 37 -22.20 7.27 13.14
N TYR A 38 -22.70 6.27 12.41
CA TYR A 38 -22.89 6.31 10.96
C TYR A 38 -23.87 7.41 10.56
N TYR A 39 -25.08 7.40 11.12
CA TYR A 39 -26.14 8.35 10.76
C TYR A 39 -25.83 9.81 11.16
N GLN A 40 -24.95 10.03 12.14
CA GLN A 40 -24.46 11.37 12.47
C GLN A 40 -23.56 11.99 11.40
N VAL A 41 -23.04 11.17 10.48
CA VAL A 41 -22.06 11.60 9.48
C VAL A 41 -22.62 11.48 8.05
N ASP A 42 -23.50 10.52 7.78
CA ASP A 42 -24.28 10.40 6.53
C ASP A 42 -25.44 11.42 6.51
N LEU A 43 -25.10 12.71 6.38
CA LEU A 43 -26.08 13.81 6.46
C LEU A 43 -27.01 13.87 5.24
N ASP A 44 -26.53 13.43 4.08
CA ASP A 44 -27.31 13.34 2.84
C ASP A 44 -28.13 12.04 2.75
N ARG A 45 -28.01 11.13 3.74
CA ARG A 45 -28.75 9.87 3.87
C ARG A 45 -28.72 9.03 2.61
N ASN A 46 -27.59 9.06 1.91
CA ASN A 46 -27.44 8.35 0.65
C ASN A 46 -27.13 6.85 0.88
N GLY A 47 -26.90 6.43 2.14
CA GLY A 47 -26.61 5.04 2.51
C GLY A 47 -25.14 4.64 2.34
N PHE A 48 -24.25 5.62 2.11
CA PHE A 48 -22.84 5.44 1.86
C PHE A 48 -21.95 6.50 2.52
N LEU A 49 -20.92 6.06 3.27
CA LEU A 49 -19.88 6.97 3.77
C LEU A 49 -18.71 7.08 2.80
N ARG A 50 -18.35 8.29 2.43
CA ARG A 50 -17.07 8.58 1.76
C ARG A 50 -15.92 8.43 2.74
N ARG A 51 -14.69 8.34 2.24
CA ARG A 51 -13.47 8.19 3.07
C ARG A 51 -13.34 9.20 4.23
N ARG A 52 -13.71 10.47 4.02
CA ARG A 52 -13.66 11.49 5.09
C ARG A 52 -14.71 11.22 6.16
N GLU A 53 -15.90 10.82 5.74
CA GLU A 53 -17.05 10.52 6.59
C GLU A 53 -16.81 9.25 7.40
N PHE A 54 -16.35 8.17 6.77
CA PHE A 54 -15.98 6.93 7.44
C PHE A 54 -14.97 7.19 8.57
N LYS A 55 -13.90 7.93 8.29
CA LYS A 55 -12.89 8.28 9.31
C LYS A 55 -13.47 9.13 10.43
N LYS A 56 -14.38 10.05 10.10
CA LYS A 56 -15.05 10.90 11.09
C LYS A 56 -15.98 10.07 11.98
N ALA A 57 -16.73 9.13 11.42
CA ALA A 57 -17.60 8.21 12.13
C ALA A 57 -16.79 7.26 13.04
N MET A 58 -15.71 6.66 12.54
CA MET A 58 -14.79 5.82 13.34
C MET A 58 -14.15 6.61 14.50
N LYS A 59 -13.73 7.85 14.26
CA LYS A 59 -13.19 8.72 15.31
C LYS A 59 -14.19 8.97 16.45
N ARG A 60 -15.50 9.06 16.14
CA ARG A 60 -16.55 9.23 17.15
C ARG A 60 -16.70 8.00 18.05
N LEU A 61 -16.40 6.81 17.53
CA LEU A 61 -16.39 5.54 18.26
C LEU A 61 -15.06 5.31 19.02
N GLY A 62 -14.19 6.32 19.09
CA GLY A 62 -12.89 6.22 19.75
C GLY A 62 -11.83 5.46 18.93
N ILE A 63 -12.14 5.05 17.69
CA ILE A 63 -11.19 4.36 16.82
C ILE A 63 -10.21 5.35 16.21
N ASN A 64 -8.91 5.01 16.22
CA ASN A 64 -7.90 5.94 15.79
C ASN A 64 -7.81 6.05 14.26
N LYS A 65 -7.18 7.12 13.78
CA LYS A 65 -7.12 7.43 12.34
C LYS A 65 -6.37 6.37 11.50
N TYR A 66 -5.46 5.61 12.11
CA TYR A 66 -4.67 4.58 11.45
C TYR A 66 -5.48 3.29 11.28
N GLU A 67 -6.17 2.85 12.34
CA GLU A 67 -7.12 1.72 12.27
C GLU A 67 -8.23 2.01 11.27
N ALA A 68 -8.82 3.21 11.32
CA ALA A 68 -9.84 3.62 10.36
C ALA A 68 -9.31 3.68 8.92
N LYS A 69 -8.03 4.05 8.70
CA LYS A 69 -7.42 4.05 7.36
C LYS A 69 -7.25 2.61 6.86
N HIS A 70 -6.76 1.71 7.72
CA HIS A 70 -6.52 0.31 7.39
C HIS A 70 -7.83 -0.44 7.13
N MET A 71 -8.84 -0.27 7.99
CA MET A 71 -10.16 -0.86 7.78
C MET A 71 -10.83 -0.42 6.49
N LEU A 72 -10.65 0.85 6.09
CA LEU A 72 -11.19 1.32 4.81
C LEU A 72 -10.55 0.62 3.61
N ILE A 73 -9.32 0.13 3.72
CA ILE A 73 -8.65 -0.66 2.67
C ILE A 73 -9.22 -2.07 2.65
N LEU A 74 -9.40 -2.69 3.82
CA LEU A 74 -9.93 -4.05 3.94
C LEU A 74 -11.38 -4.14 3.44
N VAL A 75 -12.23 -3.21 3.87
CA VAL A 75 -13.68 -3.27 3.70
C VAL A 75 -14.11 -2.86 2.29
N ASP A 76 -13.35 -1.97 1.63
CA ASP A 76 -13.60 -1.52 0.27
C ASP A 76 -12.90 -2.41 -0.77
N GLN A 77 -13.19 -3.72 -0.74
CA GLN A 77 -12.60 -4.70 -1.67
C GLN A 77 -12.85 -4.34 -3.14
N GLU A 78 -14.01 -3.78 -3.42
CA GLU A 78 -14.46 -3.37 -4.76
C GLU A 78 -13.93 -1.98 -5.16
N ARG A 79 -13.21 -1.29 -4.26
CA ARG A 79 -12.61 0.04 -4.46
C ARG A 79 -13.61 1.11 -4.90
N LEU A 80 -14.84 1.01 -4.40
CA LEU A 80 -15.94 1.93 -4.69
C LEU A 80 -15.75 3.29 -4.03
N LYS A 81 -14.78 3.45 -3.12
CA LYS A 81 -14.45 4.71 -2.42
C LYS A 81 -15.54 5.17 -1.45
N VAL A 82 -16.55 4.34 -1.26
CA VAL A 82 -17.69 4.52 -0.38
C VAL A 82 -17.89 3.24 0.43
N VAL A 83 -18.36 3.40 1.65
CA VAL A 83 -18.59 2.28 2.56
C VAL A 83 -20.07 2.28 2.93
N SER A 84 -20.77 1.20 2.59
CA SER A 84 -22.16 1.02 3.01
C SER A 84 -22.26 0.86 4.53
N ILE A 85 -23.43 1.14 5.09
CA ILE A 85 -23.70 0.95 6.52
C ILE A 85 -23.34 -0.47 7.00
N LYS A 86 -23.69 -1.51 6.23
CA LYS A 86 -23.33 -2.91 6.54
C LYS A 86 -21.83 -3.08 6.75
N ASN A 87 -21.07 -2.58 5.78
CA ASN A 87 -19.63 -2.71 5.78
C ASN A 87 -18.99 -1.85 6.88
N TYR A 88 -19.54 -0.69 7.18
CA TYR A 88 -19.12 0.16 8.29
C TYR A 88 -19.33 -0.51 9.66
N VAL A 89 -20.53 -1.05 9.91
CA VAL A 89 -20.84 -1.72 11.19
C VAL A 89 -19.98 -2.96 11.36
N ASN A 90 -19.87 -3.80 10.32
CA ASN A 90 -19.01 -4.98 10.37
C ASN A 90 -17.53 -4.61 10.59
N ALA A 91 -17.05 -3.50 10.02
CA ALA A 91 -15.69 -3.01 10.26
C ALA A 91 -15.47 -2.64 11.74
N TYR A 92 -16.46 -1.97 12.36
CA TYR A 92 -16.40 -1.63 13.77
C TYR A 92 -16.39 -2.88 14.66
N LEU A 93 -17.29 -3.83 14.39
CA LEU A 93 -17.37 -5.10 15.12
C LEU A 93 -16.06 -5.89 15.02
N PHE A 94 -15.43 -5.93 13.84
CA PHE A 94 -14.14 -6.57 13.62
C PHE A 94 -13.00 -5.94 14.43
N ILE A 95 -12.96 -4.60 14.52
CA ILE A 95 -11.95 -3.92 15.36
C ILE A 95 -12.17 -4.29 16.82
N LYS A 96 -13.41 -4.20 17.31
CA LYS A 96 -13.76 -4.45 18.71
C LYS A 96 -13.54 -5.90 19.13
N SER A 97 -13.66 -6.85 18.22
CA SER A 97 -13.32 -8.26 18.46
C SER A 97 -11.81 -8.57 18.37
N GLY A 98 -10.95 -7.55 18.20
CA GLY A 98 -9.51 -7.72 18.16
C GLY A 98 -8.97 -8.17 16.80
N GLY A 99 -9.75 -8.00 15.73
CA GLY A 99 -9.39 -8.42 14.37
C GLY A 99 -8.08 -7.84 13.84
N LEU A 100 -7.68 -6.65 14.29
CA LEU A 100 -6.40 -6.03 13.92
C LEU A 100 -5.17 -6.71 14.55
N ASN A 101 -5.35 -7.63 15.50
CA ASN A 101 -4.28 -8.48 16.03
C ASN A 101 -4.10 -9.78 15.24
N HIS A 102 -4.90 -10.03 14.20
CA HIS A 102 -4.88 -11.29 13.47
C HIS A 102 -3.62 -11.43 12.60
N VAL A 103 -3.02 -12.62 12.54
CA VAL A 103 -1.74 -12.88 11.86
C VAL A 103 -1.73 -12.54 10.36
N HIS A 104 -2.87 -12.70 9.68
CA HIS A 104 -3.03 -12.38 8.26
C HIS A 104 -3.42 -10.92 8.00
N ILE A 105 -3.41 -10.08 9.04
CA ILE A 105 -3.66 -8.64 8.93
C ILE A 105 -2.34 -7.92 9.15
N ASP A 106 -1.85 -7.24 8.11
CA ASP A 106 -0.56 -6.53 8.08
C ASP A 106 -0.60 -5.16 8.77
N TYR A 107 -1.51 -4.98 9.72
CA TYR A 107 -1.65 -3.74 10.48
C TYR A 107 -0.54 -3.62 11.54
N GLN A 108 0.31 -2.60 11.40
CA GLN A 108 1.42 -2.31 12.34
C GLN A 108 1.21 -1.02 13.16
N GLY A 109 0.05 -0.38 13.01
CA GLY A 109 -0.27 0.88 13.71
C GLY A 109 -0.71 0.69 15.16
N PRO A 110 -0.96 1.79 15.89
CA PRO A 110 -1.50 1.75 17.25
C PRO A 110 -2.91 1.14 17.27
N ILE A 111 -3.25 0.39 18.33
CA ILE A 111 -4.56 -0.27 18.50
C ILE A 111 -5.36 0.47 19.58
N THR A 112 -6.65 0.74 19.32
CA THR A 112 -7.54 1.40 20.31
C THR A 112 -8.22 0.45 21.28
N THR A 113 -8.31 -0.84 20.95
CA THR A 113 -9.03 -1.83 21.75
C THR A 113 -8.23 -2.43 22.91
N GLY A 114 -6.97 -1.99 23.12
CA GLY A 114 -6.13 -2.40 24.24
C GLY A 114 -4.91 -3.23 23.81
N VAL A 115 -4.54 -4.21 24.64
CA VAL A 115 -3.28 -4.97 24.58
C VAL A 115 -2.98 -5.47 23.15
N ASP A 116 -1.82 -5.05 22.65
CA ASP A 116 -1.25 -5.53 21.39
C ASP A 116 -0.82 -6.99 21.54
N LYS A 117 -1.42 -7.89 20.75
CA LYS A 117 -1.14 -9.34 20.77
C LYS A 117 -0.41 -9.79 19.50
N ARG A 118 0.20 -8.87 18.76
CA ARG A 118 0.86 -9.15 17.48
C ARG A 118 2.28 -9.69 17.66
N ASP A 119 2.45 -10.70 18.51
CA ASP A 119 3.75 -11.35 18.74
C ASP A 119 4.35 -11.94 17.45
N HIS A 120 3.47 -12.34 16.52
CA HIS A 120 3.85 -12.81 15.19
C HIS A 120 4.66 -11.78 14.37
N LEU A 121 4.51 -10.47 14.62
CA LEU A 121 5.30 -9.44 13.94
C LEU A 121 6.79 -9.46 14.36
N HIS A 122 7.09 -9.92 15.57
CA HIS A 122 8.45 -9.97 16.12
C HIS A 122 9.26 -11.16 15.57
N ASN A 123 8.60 -12.18 15.01
CA ASN A 123 9.24 -13.40 14.50
C ASN A 123 9.56 -13.34 12.99
N ILE A 124 9.27 -12.22 12.32
CA ILE A 124 9.42 -12.06 10.86
C ILE A 124 10.66 -11.21 10.49
N GLN A 125 11.39 -10.67 11.47
CA GLN A 125 12.50 -9.73 11.24
C GLN A 125 13.70 -10.31 10.45
N SER A 126 13.72 -11.60 10.12
CA SER A 126 14.84 -12.29 9.45
C SER A 126 14.49 -13.07 8.17
N LYS A 127 13.32 -12.86 7.55
CA LYS A 127 13.09 -13.34 6.18
C LYS A 127 13.18 -12.19 5.18
N LEU A 128 14.32 -12.10 4.49
CA LEU A 128 14.43 -11.41 3.20
C LEU A 128 13.38 -12.00 2.25
N ILE A 129 12.21 -11.35 2.17
CA ILE A 129 11.15 -11.76 1.25
C ILE A 129 11.53 -11.20 -0.13
N THR A 130 11.85 -12.09 -1.06
CA THR A 130 11.80 -11.77 -2.49
C THR A 130 10.35 -11.45 -2.83
N VAL A 131 10.03 -10.17 -3.02
CA VAL A 131 8.69 -9.74 -3.44
C VAL A 131 8.49 -10.18 -4.89
N ASP A 132 7.60 -11.14 -5.13
CA ASP A 132 7.12 -11.50 -6.46
C ASP A 132 5.91 -10.62 -6.82
N PHE A 133 6.11 -9.61 -7.67
CA PHE A 133 5.03 -8.71 -8.08
C PHE A 133 3.92 -9.39 -8.89
N ASN A 134 4.12 -10.60 -9.43
CA ASN A 134 3.05 -11.35 -10.09
C ASN A 134 1.99 -11.81 -9.09
N THR A 135 2.40 -12.19 -7.86
CA THR A 135 1.47 -12.60 -6.80
C THR A 135 0.63 -11.44 -6.25
N LEU A 136 1.18 -10.22 -6.24
CA LEU A 136 0.43 -9.00 -5.90
C LEU A 136 -0.64 -8.65 -6.95
N PHE A 137 -0.50 -9.14 -8.19
CA PHE A 137 -1.42 -8.88 -9.31
C PHE A 137 -2.48 -9.98 -9.53
N ASN A 138 -2.14 -11.25 -9.30
CA ASN A 138 -3.04 -12.38 -9.63
C ASN A 138 -4.28 -12.47 -8.73
N ASN A 139 -4.26 -11.92 -7.52
CA ASN A 139 -5.46 -11.80 -6.68
C ASN A 139 -6.50 -10.78 -7.18
N GLN A 140 -6.28 -10.12 -8.33
CA GLN A 140 -7.22 -9.13 -8.92
C GLN A 140 -7.89 -9.58 -10.22
N ARG A 141 -7.58 -10.77 -10.76
CA ARG A 141 -8.21 -11.29 -11.99
C ARG A 141 -9.16 -12.45 -11.70
N SER A 142 -10.28 -12.18 -11.02
CA SER A 142 -11.49 -13.02 -11.14
C SER A 142 -12.71 -12.32 -10.57
N ALA A 143 -13.28 -11.41 -11.36
CA ALA A 143 -14.72 -11.19 -11.34
C ALA A 143 -15.16 -10.87 -12.78
N LYS A 144 -15.68 -11.89 -13.48
CA LYS A 144 -16.43 -11.66 -14.73
C LYS A 144 -17.73 -10.96 -14.34
N VAL A 145 -17.78 -9.65 -14.50
CA VAL A 145 -19.02 -8.87 -14.37
C VAL A 145 -19.59 -8.67 -15.78
N THR A 146 -20.82 -9.12 -16.00
CA THR A 146 -21.54 -8.96 -17.26
C THR A 146 -21.88 -7.49 -17.51
N SER A 147 -21.76 -7.08 -18.77
CA SER A 147 -21.94 -5.71 -19.28
C SER A 147 -23.30 -5.08 -18.94
N SER A 148 -24.32 -5.88 -18.60
CA SER A 148 -25.65 -5.40 -18.23
C SER A 148 -25.70 -4.68 -16.86
N PHE A 149 -24.80 -4.99 -15.93
CA PHE A 149 -24.77 -4.35 -14.60
C PHE A 149 -24.21 -2.91 -14.65
N ILE A 150 -23.36 -2.61 -15.64
CA ILE A 150 -22.70 -1.30 -15.80
C ILE A 150 -23.69 -0.23 -16.30
N THR A 151 -24.70 -0.64 -17.08
CA THR A 151 -25.63 0.29 -17.75
C THR A 151 -26.77 0.84 -16.88
N GLN A 152 -27.09 0.24 -15.73
CA GLN A 152 -28.17 0.73 -14.87
C GLN A 152 -27.71 1.66 -13.74
N ASN A 153 -26.42 1.71 -13.42
CA ASN A 153 -25.87 2.60 -12.41
C ASN A 153 -24.64 3.31 -12.99
N ALA A 154 -24.88 4.44 -13.67
CA ALA A 154 -23.84 5.25 -14.29
C ALA A 154 -22.93 5.92 -13.24
N PHE A 155 -22.08 5.13 -12.59
CA PHE A 155 -20.88 5.62 -11.90
C PHE A 155 -19.68 5.25 -12.76
N GLN A 156 -19.12 6.25 -13.45
CA GLN A 156 -17.82 6.07 -14.09
C GLN A 156 -16.78 5.79 -13.01
N ARG A 157 -15.94 4.76 -13.22
CA ARG A 157 -14.75 4.51 -12.40
C ARG A 157 -13.95 5.81 -12.34
N VAL A 158 -13.93 6.48 -11.19
CA VAL A 158 -12.95 7.54 -10.95
C VAL A 158 -11.62 6.82 -10.69
N PRO A 159 -10.56 7.04 -11.49
CA PRO A 159 -9.25 6.45 -11.25
C PRO A 159 -8.79 6.75 -9.81
N ARG A 160 -8.17 5.78 -9.13
CA ARG A 160 -7.48 6.02 -7.85
C ARG A 160 -6.20 5.21 -7.87
N GLY A 161 -5.12 5.96 -7.97
CA GLY A 161 -3.77 5.48 -7.89
C GLY A 161 -3.55 4.81 -6.57
N ILE A 162 -3.31 3.51 -6.60
CA ILE A 162 -2.78 2.79 -5.45
C ILE A 162 -1.38 3.31 -5.19
N GLU A 163 -1.25 4.28 -4.30
CA GLU A 163 0.02 4.72 -3.73
C GLU A 163 0.40 3.80 -2.56
N VAL A 164 1.06 2.67 -2.87
CA VAL A 164 1.87 1.99 -1.86
C VAL A 164 3.21 2.72 -1.82
N TRP A 165 3.61 3.13 -0.63
CA TRP A 165 4.93 3.68 -0.37
C TRP A 165 5.71 2.68 0.47
N LEU A 166 6.68 2.00 -0.14
CA LEU A 166 7.65 1.20 0.61
C LEU A 166 8.85 2.08 0.93
N ILE A 167 9.47 1.89 2.09
CA ILE A 167 10.76 2.49 2.40
C ILE A 167 11.81 1.45 2.06
N ILE A 168 12.73 1.77 1.16
CA ILE A 168 13.66 0.79 0.58
C ILE A 168 15.12 1.28 0.58
N TYR A 169 16.02 0.31 0.52
CA TYR A 169 17.37 0.47 -0.03
C TYR A 169 17.45 -0.23 -1.39
N LEU A 170 18.26 0.33 -2.29
CA LEU A 170 18.64 -0.33 -3.54
C LEU A 170 20.14 -0.65 -3.48
N LYS A 171 20.48 -1.93 -3.66
CA LYS A 171 21.86 -2.41 -3.68
C LYS A 171 22.24 -2.81 -5.10
N ALA A 172 23.32 -2.22 -5.62
CA ALA A 172 23.88 -2.54 -6.92
C ALA A 172 24.68 -3.85 -6.88
N SER A 173 25.01 -4.38 -8.06
CA SER A 173 25.80 -5.60 -8.23
C SER A 173 27.23 -5.50 -7.68
N ASN A 174 27.78 -4.28 -7.61
CA ASN A 174 29.06 -3.99 -6.97
C ASN A 174 29.01 -4.11 -5.42
N GLY A 175 27.84 -4.44 -4.86
CA GLY A 175 27.64 -4.62 -3.42
C GLY A 175 27.38 -3.33 -2.65
N MET A 176 27.29 -2.19 -3.33
CA MET A 176 27.09 -0.87 -2.73
C MET A 176 25.65 -0.39 -2.88
N TYR A 177 25.23 0.51 -1.99
CA TYR A 177 23.89 1.10 -1.99
C TYR A 177 23.83 2.36 -2.86
N LEU A 178 22.71 2.50 -3.57
CA LEU A 178 22.32 3.74 -4.24
C LEU A 178 22.14 4.83 -3.19
N CYS A 179 22.66 6.02 -3.48
CA CYS A 179 22.73 7.17 -2.59
C CYS A 179 22.36 8.43 -3.37
N SER A 180 21.56 9.28 -2.73
CA SER A 180 21.24 10.63 -3.21
C SER A 180 21.96 11.66 -2.33
N GLU A 181 23.02 12.25 -2.88
CA GLU A 181 23.86 13.27 -2.25
C GLU A 181 23.40 14.68 -2.64
N ASN A 182 22.09 14.95 -2.60
CA ASN A 182 21.51 16.27 -2.85
C ASN A 182 21.90 16.86 -4.22
N GLY A 183 21.46 16.24 -5.32
CA GLY A 183 21.79 16.66 -6.68
C GLY A 183 22.67 15.64 -7.42
N LYS A 184 23.30 14.72 -6.68
CA LYS A 184 24.21 13.71 -7.22
C LYS A 184 23.78 12.32 -6.79
N VAL A 185 23.58 11.44 -7.76
CA VAL A 185 23.17 10.05 -7.53
C VAL A 185 24.34 9.12 -7.80
N VAL A 186 24.75 8.34 -6.79
CA VAL A 186 25.90 7.41 -6.84
C VAL A 186 25.55 6.09 -6.16
N ALA A 187 26.28 5.03 -6.46
CA ALA A 187 26.12 3.71 -5.85
C ALA A 187 27.45 3.23 -5.24
N ASN A 188 27.91 3.94 -4.19
CA ASN A 188 29.25 3.75 -3.61
C ASN A 188 29.24 3.61 -2.07
N ARG A 189 28.07 3.41 -1.46
CA ARG A 189 27.93 3.34 0.00
C ARG A 189 27.92 1.89 0.47
N PRO A 190 28.86 1.47 1.34
CA PRO A 190 28.91 0.09 1.83
C PRO A 190 27.86 -0.19 2.92
N VAL A 191 27.36 0.85 3.56
CA VAL A 191 26.33 0.79 4.61
C VAL A 191 25.24 1.80 4.26
N ALA A 192 23.99 1.36 4.32
CA ALA A 192 22.85 2.22 4.05
C ALA A 192 22.43 3.01 5.31
N SER A 193 22.08 4.27 5.10
CA SER A 193 21.55 5.20 6.07
C SER A 193 20.53 6.12 5.40
N ILE A 194 20.36 7.35 5.91
CA ILE A 194 19.32 8.28 5.48
C ILE A 194 19.41 8.68 4.00
N TRP A 195 20.60 8.77 3.40
CA TRP A 195 20.77 9.18 2.00
C TRP A 195 20.61 8.04 1.00
N GLU A 196 20.70 6.80 1.48
CA GLU A 196 20.42 5.59 0.70
C GLU A 196 18.95 5.16 0.84
N THR A 197 18.20 5.81 1.72
CA THR A 197 16.79 5.53 1.98
C THR A 197 15.93 6.21 0.92
N PHE A 198 15.17 5.41 0.17
CA PHE A 198 14.18 5.92 -0.79
C PHE A 198 12.78 5.52 -0.36
N THR A 199 11.85 6.47 -0.51
CA THR A 199 10.43 6.11 -0.52
C THR A 199 10.07 5.69 -1.94
N PHE A 200 9.57 4.47 -2.08
CA PHE A 200 9.29 3.78 -3.33
C PHE A 200 7.79 3.77 -3.60
N TYR A 201 7.41 4.53 -4.63
CA TYR A 201 6.03 4.84 -4.99
C TYR A 201 5.59 3.86 -6.08
N ASN A 202 4.39 3.31 -5.98
CA ASN A 202 3.65 2.82 -7.15
C ASN A 202 2.32 3.59 -7.26
N ASN A 203 1.65 3.54 -8.42
CA ASN A 203 0.34 4.16 -8.59
C ASN A 203 -0.39 3.49 -9.75
N SER A 204 -1.54 2.88 -9.47
CA SER A 204 -2.33 2.16 -10.48
C SER A 204 -2.94 3.05 -11.57
N ASP A 205 -3.02 4.37 -11.36
CA ASP A 205 -3.55 5.31 -12.36
C ASP A 205 -2.50 5.72 -13.41
N TRP A 206 -1.24 5.32 -13.26
CA TRP A 206 -0.20 5.64 -14.24
C TRP A 206 -0.29 4.84 -15.55
N GLY A 207 -1.36 4.05 -15.74
CA GLY A 207 -1.61 3.28 -16.97
C GLY A 207 -0.76 2.02 -17.09
N ASN A 208 0.34 1.91 -16.35
CA ASN A 208 1.17 0.72 -16.21
C ASN A 208 1.45 0.44 -14.72
N GLY A 209 0.99 -0.72 -14.24
CA GLY A 209 1.13 -1.15 -12.84
C GLY A 209 2.55 -1.52 -12.41
N PHE A 210 3.50 -1.58 -13.35
CA PHE A 210 4.93 -1.79 -13.08
C PHE A 210 5.69 -0.48 -12.92
N LEU A 211 5.07 0.68 -13.17
CA LEU A 211 5.71 1.98 -12.97
C LEU A 211 5.93 2.28 -11.48
N ARG A 212 7.09 2.87 -11.21
CA ARG A 212 7.60 3.22 -9.90
C ARG A 212 8.22 4.60 -9.91
N ALA A 213 8.19 5.29 -8.77
CA ALA A 213 8.99 6.49 -8.56
C ALA A 213 9.78 6.38 -7.26
N PHE A 214 10.94 7.02 -7.21
CA PHE A 214 11.82 7.01 -6.04
C PHE A 214 11.90 8.42 -5.49
N LYS A 215 11.46 8.60 -4.25
CA LYS A 215 11.60 9.85 -3.52
C LYS A 215 12.78 9.76 -2.57
N THR A 216 13.67 10.74 -2.64
CA THR A 216 14.87 10.85 -1.82
C THR A 216 14.55 11.42 -0.45
N TYR A 217 15.54 11.37 0.45
CA TYR A 217 15.51 12.06 1.74
C TYR A 217 15.30 13.58 1.60
N TRP A 218 15.79 14.18 0.51
CA TRP A 218 15.70 15.62 0.23
C TRP A 218 14.31 16.07 -0.26
N ASN A 219 13.31 15.19 -0.19
CA ASN A 219 11.95 15.43 -0.67
C ASN A 219 11.89 15.70 -2.20
N THR A 220 12.91 15.22 -2.93
CA THR A 220 12.99 15.24 -4.39
C THR A 220 12.80 13.85 -4.98
N TYR A 221 12.63 13.74 -6.30
CA TYR A 221 12.45 12.49 -7.00
C TYR A 221 13.61 12.20 -7.95
N LEU A 222 14.00 10.92 -8.03
CA LEU A 222 14.90 10.45 -9.09
C LEU A 222 14.22 10.63 -10.44
N CYS A 223 14.95 11.14 -11.43
CA CYS A 223 14.47 11.32 -12.79
C CYS A 223 15.54 10.98 -13.83
N CYS A 224 15.10 10.43 -14.96
CA CYS A 224 15.91 10.31 -16.16
C CYS A 224 15.73 11.59 -17.00
N GLU A 225 16.79 12.38 -17.13
CA GLU A 225 16.81 13.58 -17.96
C GLU A 225 16.82 13.21 -19.46
N GLN A 226 16.49 14.18 -20.32
CA GLN A 226 16.42 13.97 -21.77
C GLN A 226 17.73 13.45 -22.40
N ASN A 227 18.87 13.79 -21.81
CA ASN A 227 20.19 13.31 -22.23
C ASN A 227 20.57 11.95 -21.58
N ASN A 228 19.62 11.24 -20.97
CA ASN A 228 19.83 9.98 -20.25
C ASN A 228 20.83 10.11 -19.08
N THR A 229 20.78 11.23 -18.38
CA THR A 229 21.47 11.38 -17.09
C THR A 229 20.48 11.17 -15.95
N ILE A 230 20.99 10.66 -14.83
CA ILE A 230 20.23 10.52 -13.59
C ILE A 230 20.33 11.84 -12.81
N ALA A 231 19.20 12.34 -12.33
CA ALA A 231 19.16 13.47 -11.41
C ALA A 231 18.12 13.22 -10.31
N ASP A 232 18.19 13.98 -9.23
CA ASP A 232 17.32 13.91 -8.05
C ASP A 232 16.84 15.30 -7.62
N ASN A 233 16.45 16.15 -8.56
CA ASN A 233 16.13 17.57 -8.33
C ASN A 233 14.64 17.92 -8.46
N ARG A 234 13.78 16.92 -8.69
CA ARG A 234 12.37 17.13 -9.06
C ARG A 234 11.49 17.15 -7.82
N THR A 235 10.53 18.07 -7.74
CA THR A 235 9.62 18.19 -6.58
C THR A 235 8.26 17.53 -6.78
N ALA A 236 7.98 17.00 -7.98
CA ALA A 236 6.74 16.31 -8.32
C ALA A 236 7.00 15.15 -9.29
N ILE A 237 6.12 14.15 -9.28
CA ILE A 237 6.21 12.98 -10.17
C ILE A 237 5.52 13.30 -11.50
N GLY A 238 6.31 13.48 -12.54
CA GLY A 238 5.89 13.53 -13.93
C GLY A 238 6.30 12.26 -14.69
N PRO A 239 6.37 12.31 -16.03
CA PRO A 239 6.81 11.19 -16.85
C PRO A 239 8.28 10.78 -16.62
N TRP A 240 9.14 11.73 -16.24
CA TRP A 240 10.60 11.51 -16.17
C TRP A 240 11.04 10.83 -14.88
N GLU A 241 10.23 10.93 -13.84
CA GLU A 241 10.44 10.36 -12.51
C GLU A 241 9.90 8.93 -12.39
N LYS A 242 9.30 8.42 -13.48
CA LYS A 242 8.69 7.10 -13.51
C LYS A 242 9.60 6.10 -14.20
N PHE A 243 9.79 4.97 -13.52
CA PHE A 243 10.58 3.84 -13.97
C PHE A 243 9.73 2.58 -13.97
N GLU A 244 9.72 1.82 -15.06
CA GLU A 244 9.11 0.50 -15.11
C GLU A 244 10.03 -0.52 -14.42
N ALA A 245 9.53 -1.16 -13.37
CA ALA A 245 10.24 -2.23 -12.67
C ALA A 245 10.11 -3.55 -13.45
N VAL A 246 11.24 -4.06 -13.93
CA VAL A 246 11.33 -5.28 -14.72
C VAL A 246 12.08 -6.35 -13.91
N PRO A 247 11.56 -7.58 -13.77
CA PRO A 247 12.29 -8.65 -13.08
C PRO A 247 13.69 -8.86 -13.68
N ALA A 248 14.70 -8.97 -12.82
CA ALA A 248 16.09 -9.21 -13.20
C ALA A 248 16.73 -10.25 -12.28
N VAL A 249 17.89 -10.78 -12.67
CA VAL A 249 18.60 -11.78 -11.86
C VAL A 249 19.00 -11.15 -10.52
N GLY A 250 18.47 -11.68 -9.41
CA GLY A 250 18.77 -11.19 -8.05
C GLY A 250 17.98 -9.94 -7.61
N GLY A 251 17.02 -9.48 -8.40
CA GLY A 251 16.21 -8.32 -8.05
C GLY A 251 15.41 -7.74 -9.21
N TYR A 252 15.57 -6.44 -9.45
CA TYR A 252 14.83 -5.69 -10.46
C TYR A 252 15.73 -4.75 -11.25
N ALA A 253 15.41 -4.59 -12.53
CA ALA A 253 15.91 -3.50 -13.36
C ALA A 253 14.84 -2.39 -13.43
N PHE A 254 15.28 -1.14 -13.56
CA PHE A 254 14.39 0.01 -13.60
C PHE A 254 14.52 0.74 -14.92
N LYS A 255 13.54 0.54 -15.81
CA LYS A 255 13.52 1.12 -17.15
C LYS A 255 12.92 2.52 -17.12
N SER A 256 13.68 3.51 -17.57
CA SER A 256 13.24 4.90 -17.69
C SER A 256 12.31 5.12 -18.88
N TRP A 257 11.72 6.31 -18.96
CA TRP A 257 10.86 6.73 -20.07
C TRP A 257 11.56 6.75 -21.44
N THR A 258 12.90 6.87 -21.48
CA THR A 258 13.69 6.79 -22.72
C THR A 258 13.95 5.35 -23.17
N GLY A 259 13.53 4.36 -22.36
CA GLY A 259 13.69 2.95 -22.64
C GLY A 259 14.99 2.33 -22.12
N GLN A 260 15.87 3.13 -21.52
CA GLN A 260 17.12 2.67 -20.92
C GLN A 260 16.97 2.34 -19.43
N TYR A 261 17.82 1.46 -18.92
CA TYR A 261 17.76 0.90 -17.58
C TYR A 261 18.75 1.59 -16.64
N LEU A 262 18.30 1.92 -15.42
CA LEU A 262 19.17 2.44 -14.37
C LEU A 262 20.30 1.45 -14.09
N SER A 263 21.54 1.92 -14.18
CA SER A 263 22.75 1.12 -14.11
C SER A 263 23.72 1.70 -13.09
N ALA A 264 24.46 0.83 -12.40
CA ALA A 264 25.62 1.21 -11.59
C ALA A 264 26.84 0.39 -11.98
N ASP A 265 27.93 1.09 -12.31
CA ASP A 265 29.21 0.42 -12.63
C ASP A 265 29.97 -0.03 -11.37
N ALA A 266 31.07 -0.75 -11.59
CA ALA A 266 31.93 -1.22 -10.50
C ALA A 266 32.55 -0.10 -9.66
N SER A 267 32.66 1.13 -10.20
CA SER A 267 33.16 2.31 -9.51
C SER A 267 32.05 3.07 -8.75
N GLY A 268 30.80 2.64 -8.89
CA GLY A 268 29.64 3.27 -8.25
C GLY A 268 29.09 4.48 -8.99
N ASN A 269 29.46 4.68 -10.26
CA ASN A 269 28.83 5.69 -11.11
C ASN A 269 27.46 5.18 -11.55
N VAL A 270 26.45 6.04 -11.42
CA VAL A 270 25.07 5.72 -11.82
C VAL A 270 24.77 6.36 -13.17
N SER A 271 24.23 5.56 -14.08
CA SER A 271 23.91 5.97 -15.45
C SER A 271 22.71 5.19 -16.00
N PHE A 272 22.45 5.29 -17.30
CA PHE A 272 21.44 4.52 -17.99
C PHE A 272 22.06 3.66 -19.10
N ALA A 273 21.67 2.40 -19.19
CA ALA A 273 22.16 1.42 -20.16
C ALA A 273 21.03 0.90 -21.07
N SER A 274 21.37 0.48 -22.29
CA SER A 274 20.40 0.04 -23.30
C SER A 274 19.84 -1.37 -23.10
N SER A 275 20.46 -2.18 -22.23
CA SER A 275 20.10 -3.58 -22.01
C SER A 275 20.30 -3.98 -20.55
N ILE A 276 19.50 -4.93 -20.07
CA ILE A 276 19.66 -5.49 -18.73
C ILE A 276 20.84 -6.47 -18.72
N GLY A 277 21.88 -6.12 -17.98
CA GLY A 277 22.97 -7.00 -17.59
C GLY A 277 23.15 -7.00 -16.08
N THR A 278 24.37 -7.33 -15.63
CA THR A 278 24.70 -7.39 -14.20
C THR A 278 24.59 -6.02 -13.51
N ASN A 279 24.93 -4.93 -14.20
CA ASN A 279 25.00 -3.58 -13.60
C ASN A 279 23.63 -2.91 -13.48
N GLU A 280 22.63 -3.39 -14.23
CA GLU A 280 21.27 -2.88 -14.23
C GLU A 280 20.36 -3.62 -13.24
N SER A 281 20.87 -4.68 -12.61
CA SER A 281 20.13 -5.45 -11.61
C SER A 281 20.36 -4.88 -10.21
N TRP A 282 19.26 -4.53 -9.55
CA TRP A 282 19.24 -3.96 -8.22
C TRP A 282 18.53 -4.89 -7.24
N THR A 283 19.23 -5.28 -6.18
CA THR A 283 18.59 -5.96 -5.05
C THR A 283 17.87 -4.91 -4.21
N MET A 284 16.56 -5.04 -4.10
CA MET A 284 15.71 -4.15 -3.32
C MET A 284 15.52 -4.71 -1.91
N GLN A 285 15.90 -3.95 -0.89
CA GLN A 285 15.66 -4.28 0.50
C GLN A 285 14.56 -3.37 1.06
N ILE A 286 13.47 -3.96 1.56
CA ILE A 286 12.38 -3.23 2.18
C ILE A 286 12.67 -3.06 3.67
N ILE A 287 12.61 -1.82 4.15
CA ILE A 287 12.91 -1.43 5.54
C ILE A 287 11.61 -1.16 6.30
N GLY A 288 10.56 -0.79 5.59
CA GLY A 288 9.25 -0.55 6.15
C GLY A 288 8.25 -0.11 5.10
N SER A 289 7.07 0.30 5.54
CA SER A 289 6.09 0.98 4.73
C SER A 289 5.86 2.38 5.31
N SER A 290 5.69 3.37 4.44
CA SER A 290 5.33 4.72 4.90
C SER A 290 3.80 4.78 5.11
N PRO A 291 3.31 5.34 6.23
CA PRO A 291 1.91 5.30 6.65
C PRO A 291 0.85 5.69 5.64
#